data_AF-A0A5J4YAJ7-F1
#
_entry.id   AF-A0A5J4YAJ7-F1
#
_cell.length_a   1.000
_cell.length_b   1.000
_cell.length_c   1.000
_cell.angle_alpha   90.00
_cell.angle_beta   90.00
_cell.angle_gamma   90.00
#
_symmetry.space_group_name_H-M   'P 1'
#
loop_
_entity.id
_entity.type
_entity.pdbx_description
1 polymer ?
#
loop_
_entity_poly.entity_id
_entity_poly.type
_entity_poly.pdbx_seq_one_letter_code
_entity_poly.pdbx_strand_id
1 'polypeptide(L)'
;MGQSEDTGGLQQSAQATECLPPVDNKALKELQDLLPDLAGRWQKLQPQILLLMTADTSIVAVRLLQLKMWFPEANVSTMVSQRPTLVLDEEFNGIPAAMKVLQHWFAADAIDHMVQEEPLFLVEDVESAISSLNSSLRAVSLKLTVIYKGYKCF
;
A
#
# COMPACT_ATOMS: atom_id res chain seq x y z
N MET A 1 31.25 -42.90 -48.00
CA MET A 1 30.93 -41.46 -48.00
C MET A 1 29.62 -41.34 -47.22
N GLY A 2 29.63 -41.31 -45.89
CA GLY A 2 29.90 -40.13 -45.02
C GLY A 2 28.56 -39.42 -44.76
N GLN A 3 27.78 -39.81 -43.75
CA GLN A 3 27.58 -39.13 -42.44
C GLN A 3 27.37 -37.61 -42.60
N SER A 4 26.14 -37.09 -42.46
CA SER A 4 25.41 -36.70 -41.23
C SER A 4 25.64 -35.22 -40.87
N GLU A 5 24.58 -34.61 -40.30
CA GLU A 5 24.53 -33.36 -39.50
C GLU A 5 24.37 -32.03 -40.25
N ASP A 6 23.25 -31.33 -39.98
CA ASP A 6 23.27 -29.97 -39.40
C ASP A 6 21.84 -29.56 -38.96
N THR A 7 21.51 -29.83 -37.70
CA THR A 7 21.34 -28.86 -36.59
C THR A 7 20.05 -28.02 -36.61
N GLY A 8 19.17 -28.39 -35.68
CA GLY A 8 18.11 -27.54 -35.20
C GLY A 8 18.69 -26.35 -34.42
N GLY A 9 18.33 -25.15 -34.85
CA GLY A 9 18.49 -23.94 -34.05
C GLY A 9 17.33 -23.80 -33.06
N LEU A 10 17.48 -24.38 -31.87
CA LEU A 10 16.65 -24.00 -30.71
C LEU A 10 17.19 -22.67 -30.17
N GLN A 11 16.47 -21.58 -30.45
CA GLN A 11 16.67 -20.30 -29.80
C GLN A 11 16.34 -20.44 -28.31
N GLN A 12 17.37 -20.64 -27.49
CA GLN A 12 17.28 -20.49 -26.04
C GLN A 12 17.31 -18.99 -25.72
N SER A 13 16.12 -18.42 -25.50
CA SER A 13 15.96 -17.14 -24.82
C SER A 13 16.50 -17.26 -23.40
N ALA A 14 17.67 -16.67 -23.17
CA ALA A 14 18.24 -16.48 -21.84
C ALA A 14 17.30 -15.59 -21.01
N GLN A 15 16.58 -16.19 -20.08
CA GLN A 15 15.92 -15.45 -19.02
C GLN A 15 17.01 -14.90 -18.11
N ALA A 16 17.13 -13.58 -18.06
CA ALA A 16 17.91 -12.90 -17.04
C ALA A 16 17.26 -13.19 -15.68
N THR A 17 17.75 -14.20 -14.99
CA THR A 17 17.46 -14.41 -13.57
C THR A 17 18.10 -13.25 -12.84
N GLU A 18 17.31 -12.19 -12.61
CA GLU A 18 17.67 -11.07 -11.76
C GLU A 18 18.05 -11.66 -10.40
N CYS A 19 19.35 -11.70 -10.13
CA CYS A 19 19.93 -12.37 -8.98
C CYS A 19 19.67 -11.47 -7.76
N LEU A 20 18.50 -11.62 -7.14
CA LEU A 20 18.20 -10.95 -5.87
C LEU A 20 19.26 -11.37 -4.83
N PRO A 21 19.94 -10.42 -4.17
CA PRO A 21 20.96 -10.76 -3.19
C PRO A 21 20.33 -11.54 -2.02
N PRO A 22 21.10 -12.44 -1.38
CA PRO A 22 20.61 -13.17 -0.22
C PRO A 22 20.26 -12.18 0.90
N VAL A 23 19.05 -12.27 1.42
CA VAL A 23 18.60 -11.49 2.59
C VAL A 23 19.37 -11.99 3.83
N ASP A 24 19.98 -11.06 4.58
CA ASP A 24 20.67 -11.40 5.82
C ASP A 24 19.66 -11.91 6.88
N ASN A 25 19.92 -13.09 7.43
CA ASN A 25 19.11 -13.70 8.49
C ASN A 25 19.01 -12.79 9.74
N LYS A 26 20.03 -11.97 10.01
CA LYS A 26 19.99 -11.02 11.12
C LYS A 26 18.98 -9.90 10.85
N ALA A 27 19.03 -9.28 9.67
CA ALA A 27 18.10 -8.23 9.26
C ALA A 27 16.66 -8.76 9.20
N LEU A 28 16.46 -9.99 8.74
CA LEU A 28 15.16 -10.64 8.74
C LEU A 28 14.59 -10.80 10.16
N LYS A 29 15.45 -11.21 11.11
CA LYS A 29 15.05 -11.35 12.52
C LYS A 29 14.70 -10.00 13.16
N GLU A 30 15.52 -8.98 12.93
CA GLU A 30 15.22 -7.62 13.40
C GLU A 30 13.88 -7.12 12.84
N LEU A 31 13.60 -7.36 11.56
CA LEU A 31 12.32 -7.02 10.96
C LEU A 31 11.15 -7.81 11.58
N GLN A 32 11.39 -9.05 11.98
CA GLN A 32 10.39 -9.86 12.71
C GLN A 32 10.03 -9.25 14.05
N ASP A 33 11.04 -8.77 14.79
CA ASP A 33 10.87 -8.18 16.10
C ASP A 33 10.16 -6.81 15.99
N LEU A 34 10.41 -6.07 14.91
CA LEU A 34 9.73 -4.79 14.62
C LEU A 34 8.29 -4.97 14.12
N LEU A 35 8.01 -6.00 13.32
CA LEU A 35 6.74 -6.23 12.65
C LEU A 35 6.26 -7.68 12.84
N PRO A 36 5.86 -8.06 14.06
CA PRO A 36 5.45 -9.43 14.37
C PRO A 36 4.22 -9.87 13.55
N ASP A 37 3.29 -8.95 13.25
CA ASP A 37 2.11 -9.26 12.44
C ASP A 37 2.45 -9.56 10.96
N LEU A 38 3.55 -8.98 10.48
CA LEU A 38 4.03 -9.20 9.11
C LEU A 38 4.69 -10.58 8.96
N ALA A 39 5.30 -11.10 10.03
CA ALA A 39 6.04 -12.37 10.00
C ALA A 39 5.19 -13.54 9.48
N GLY A 40 3.91 -13.59 9.86
CA GLY A 40 2.96 -14.59 9.38
C GLY A 40 2.62 -14.49 7.88
N ARG A 41 3.02 -13.41 7.21
CA ARG A 41 2.70 -13.11 5.81
C ARG A 41 3.93 -13.00 4.90
N TRP A 42 5.15 -13.16 5.41
CA TRP A 42 6.38 -13.02 4.62
C TRP A 42 6.40 -13.86 3.34
N GLN A 43 5.89 -15.09 3.37
CA GLN A 43 5.85 -15.97 2.20
C GLN A 43 4.94 -15.46 1.08
N LYS A 44 3.99 -14.58 1.41
CA LYS A 44 3.05 -13.96 0.45
C LYS A 44 3.53 -12.57 0.00
N LEU A 45 4.57 -12.05 0.64
CA LEU A 45 5.11 -10.74 0.35
C LEU A 45 5.97 -10.80 -0.92
N GLN A 46 5.97 -9.72 -1.69
CA GLN A 46 6.83 -9.64 -2.86
C GLN A 46 8.31 -9.58 -2.40
N PRO A 47 9.20 -10.43 -2.93
CA PRO A 47 10.60 -10.49 -2.48
C PRO A 47 11.33 -9.14 -2.51
N GLN A 48 10.99 -8.28 -3.46
CA GLN A 48 11.56 -6.93 -3.60
C GLN A 48 11.22 -6.04 -2.40
N ILE A 49 9.98 -6.09 -1.91
CA ILE A 49 9.55 -5.32 -0.73
C ILE A 49 10.33 -5.79 0.50
N LEU A 50 10.46 -7.11 0.68
CA LEU A 50 11.22 -7.67 1.80
C LEU A 50 12.67 -7.21 1.74
N LEU A 51 13.29 -7.27 0.55
CA LEU A 51 14.65 -6.83 0.36
C LEU A 51 14.83 -5.36 0.75
N LEU A 52 13.95 -4.47 0.27
CA LEU A 52 13.98 -3.04 0.59
C LEU A 52 13.85 -2.78 2.10
N MET A 53 12.98 -3.51 2.79
CA MET A 53 12.82 -3.38 4.25
C MET A 53 14.03 -3.92 5.01
N THR A 54 14.64 -5.01 4.53
CA THR A 54 15.85 -5.58 5.17
C THR A 54 17.13 -4.85 4.84
N ALA A 55 17.17 -4.05 3.76
CA ALA A 55 18.33 -3.27 3.37
C ALA A 55 18.67 -2.20 4.43
N ASP A 56 17.66 -1.66 5.11
CA ASP A 56 17.82 -0.73 6.22
C ASP A 56 16.70 -0.95 7.26
N THR A 57 16.94 -1.82 8.23
CA THR A 57 15.98 -2.07 9.32
C THR A 57 15.84 -0.87 10.27
N SER A 58 16.86 -0.01 10.32
CA SER A 58 16.88 1.17 11.19
C SER A 58 15.93 2.25 10.66
N ILE A 59 15.92 2.50 9.34
CA ILE A 59 14.95 3.44 8.76
C ILE A 59 13.52 2.94 8.92
N VAL A 60 13.28 1.62 8.79
CA VAL A 60 11.96 1.02 9.04
C VAL A 60 11.53 1.29 10.48
N ALA A 61 12.39 1.05 11.47
CA ALA A 61 12.07 1.32 12.88
C ALA A 61 11.72 2.81 13.12
N VAL A 62 12.48 3.74 12.54
CA VAL A 62 12.19 5.18 12.64
C VAL A 62 10.83 5.52 12.02
N ARG A 63 10.52 4.96 10.86
CA ARG A 63 9.23 5.16 10.18
C ARG A 63 8.06 4.60 10.98
N LEU A 64 8.23 3.44 11.62
CA LEU A 64 7.22 2.88 12.52
C LEU A 64 6.95 3.77 13.73
N LEU A 65 7.99 4.37 14.32
CA LEU A 65 7.83 5.34 15.39
C LEU A 65 7.10 6.60 14.90
N GLN A 66 7.43 7.10 13.71
CA GLN A 66 6.74 8.24 13.11
C GLN A 66 5.25 7.96 12.86
N LEU A 67 4.93 6.78 12.31
CA LEU A 67 3.53 6.35 12.17
C LEU A 67 2.83 6.30 13.53
N LYS A 68 3.50 5.82 14.59
CA LYS A 68 2.91 5.79 15.93
C LYS A 68 2.68 7.17 16.53
N MET A 69 3.51 8.15 16.18
CA MET A 69 3.29 9.54 16.59
C MET A 69 2.11 10.19 15.85
N TRP A 70 1.87 9.82 14.60
CA TRP A 70 0.74 10.34 13.81
C TRP A 70 -0.58 9.65 14.12
N PHE A 71 -0.54 8.35 14.42
CA PHE A 71 -1.70 7.51 14.72
C PHE A 71 -1.52 6.82 16.09
N PRO A 72 -1.64 7.57 17.20
CA PRO A 72 -1.35 7.09 18.55
C PRO A 72 -2.23 5.92 19.00
N GLU A 73 -3.46 5.82 18.53
CA GLU A 73 -4.39 4.73 18.88
C GLU A 73 -4.29 3.54 17.91
N ALA A 74 -3.70 3.74 16.72
CA ALA A 74 -3.56 2.67 15.74
C ALA A 74 -2.48 1.64 16.13
N ASN A 75 -2.74 0.38 15.81
CA ASN A 75 -1.74 -0.68 15.77
C ASN A 75 -0.95 -0.59 14.46
N VAL A 76 0.19 0.10 14.51
CA VAL A 76 1.07 0.33 13.37
C VAL A 76 1.61 -0.98 12.78
N SER A 77 1.88 -2.01 13.61
CA SER A 77 2.35 -3.30 13.10
C SER A 77 1.28 -3.97 12.23
N THR A 78 0.03 -3.95 12.69
CA THR A 78 -1.11 -4.47 11.90
C THR A 78 -1.34 -3.65 10.63
N MET A 79 -1.28 -2.32 10.71
CA MET A 79 -1.43 -1.40 9.58
C MET A 79 -0.36 -1.67 8.49
N VAL A 80 0.91 -1.76 8.89
CA VAL A 80 2.02 -2.08 7.97
C VAL A 80 1.95 -3.54 7.48
N SER A 81 1.41 -4.47 8.27
CA SER A 81 1.22 -5.85 7.82
C SER A 81 0.23 -5.97 6.64
N GLN A 82 -0.71 -5.02 6.54
CA GLN A 82 -1.68 -4.93 5.46
C GLN A 82 -1.10 -4.22 4.24
N ARG A 83 -0.31 -3.17 4.45
CA ARG A 83 0.40 -2.45 3.39
C ARG A 83 1.87 -2.22 3.74
N PRO A 84 2.75 -3.19 3.44
CA PRO A 84 4.18 -3.11 3.81
C PRO A 84 4.94 -1.98 3.11
N THR A 85 4.44 -1.52 1.96
CA THR A 85 5.02 -0.40 1.21
C THR A 85 4.89 0.94 1.94
N LEU A 86 4.02 1.06 2.96
CA LEU A 86 3.86 2.28 3.75
C LEU A 86 5.15 2.73 4.42
N VAL A 87 6.04 1.79 4.80
CA VAL A 87 7.32 2.11 5.41
C VAL A 87 8.45 2.27 4.38
N LEU A 88 8.14 2.32 3.09
CA LEU A 88 9.09 2.58 2.01
C LEU A 88 8.97 4.03 1.52
N ASP A 89 10.05 4.57 0.96
CA ASP A 89 10.14 5.99 0.58
C ASP A 89 9.05 6.49 -0.36
N GLU A 90 8.63 5.65 -1.31
CA GLU A 90 7.64 5.99 -2.33
C GLU A 90 6.30 6.41 -1.72
N GLU A 91 5.88 5.75 -0.64
CA GLU A 91 4.59 6.01 0.00
C GLU A 91 4.73 6.82 1.29
N PHE A 92 5.79 6.57 2.07
CA PHE A 92 5.95 7.15 3.40
C PHE A 92 5.93 8.68 3.40
N ASN A 93 6.53 9.29 2.39
CA ASN A 93 6.63 10.75 2.27
C ASN A 93 5.27 11.43 1.99
N GLY A 94 4.28 10.69 1.46
CA GLY A 94 2.93 11.19 1.19
C GLY A 94 2.01 11.23 2.40
N ILE A 95 2.31 10.43 3.42
CA ILE A 95 1.44 10.22 4.61
C ILE A 95 1.07 11.53 5.32
N PRO A 96 1.99 12.50 5.55
CA PRO A 96 1.63 13.77 6.19
C PRO A 96 0.61 14.60 5.40
N ALA A 97 0.62 14.50 4.06
CA ALA A 97 -0.35 15.20 3.22
C ALA A 97 -1.71 14.50 3.28
N ALA A 98 -1.74 13.16 3.16
CA ALA A 98 -2.97 12.37 3.30
C ALA A 98 -3.63 12.59 4.67
N MET A 99 -2.85 12.61 5.75
CA MET A 99 -3.35 12.88 7.11
C MET A 99 -4.04 14.25 7.20
N LYS A 100 -3.48 15.30 6.58
CA LYS A 100 -4.11 16.64 6.56
C LYS A 100 -5.45 16.62 5.84
N VAL A 101 -5.56 15.88 4.74
CA VAL A 101 -6.83 15.69 4.03
C VAL A 101 -7.83 14.97 4.93
N LEU A 102 -7.45 13.86 5.56
CA LEU A 102 -8.34 13.12 6.46
C LEU A 102 -8.80 13.95 7.66
N GLN A 103 -7.91 14.74 8.27
CA GLN A 103 -8.24 15.66 9.37
C GLN A 103 -9.21 16.78 8.97
N HIS A 104 -9.34 17.09 7.68
CA HIS A 104 -10.34 18.04 7.19
C HIS A 104 -11.76 17.46 7.24
N TRP A 105 -11.90 16.14 7.05
CA TRP A 105 -13.20 15.48 6.89
C TRP A 105 -13.63 14.67 8.11
N PHE A 106 -12.69 14.24 8.96
CA PHE A 106 -12.94 13.32 10.07
C PHE A 106 -12.35 13.83 11.38
N ALA A 107 -12.94 13.40 12.50
CA ALA A 107 -12.38 13.61 13.82
C ALA A 107 -11.11 12.77 14.02
N ALA A 108 -10.16 13.27 14.83
CA ALA A 108 -8.83 12.66 14.98
C ALA A 108 -8.87 11.21 15.47
N ASP A 109 -9.79 10.88 16.40
CA ASP A 109 -10.00 9.54 16.94
C ASP A 109 -10.53 8.55 15.91
N ALA A 110 -11.35 9.01 14.96
CA ALA A 110 -11.87 8.17 13.89
C ALA A 110 -10.80 7.82 12.83
N ILE A 111 -9.80 8.71 12.64
CA ILE A 111 -8.76 8.52 11.63
C ILE A 111 -7.89 7.31 11.97
N ASP A 112 -7.44 7.17 13.21
CA ASP A 112 -6.54 6.10 13.64
C ASP A 112 -7.12 4.72 13.37
N HIS A 113 -8.39 4.50 13.74
CA HIS A 113 -9.08 3.24 13.45
C HIS A 113 -9.27 3.05 11.95
N MET A 114 -9.62 4.10 11.21
CA MET A 114 -9.85 4.01 9.77
C MET A 114 -8.59 3.64 9.00
N VAL A 115 -7.44 4.27 9.30
CA VAL A 115 -6.17 3.98 8.61
C VAL A 115 -5.55 2.66 9.04
N GLN A 116 -5.86 2.19 10.25
CA GLN A 116 -5.48 0.84 10.67
C GLN A 116 -6.21 -0.21 9.85
N GLU A 117 -7.53 -0.07 9.65
CA GLU A 117 -8.35 -1.04 8.92
C GLU A 117 -8.20 -0.92 7.40
N GLU A 118 -7.99 0.29 6.89
CA GLU A 118 -7.81 0.55 5.46
C GLU A 118 -6.63 1.51 5.25
N PRO A 119 -5.39 0.99 5.22
CA PRO A 119 -4.20 1.82 5.08
C PRO A 119 -4.08 2.49 3.70
N LEU A 120 -4.91 2.09 2.72
CA LEU A 120 -4.98 2.70 1.40
C LEU A 120 -5.32 4.20 1.44
N PHE A 121 -6.03 4.65 2.47
CA PHE A 121 -6.32 6.07 2.69
C PHE A 121 -5.06 6.94 2.90
N LEU A 122 -3.90 6.34 3.18
CA LEU A 122 -2.65 7.09 3.38
C LEU A 122 -1.84 7.28 2.11
N VAL A 123 -2.22 6.63 1.02
CA VAL A 123 -1.39 6.51 -0.20
C VAL A 123 -2.15 6.82 -1.48
N GLU A 124 -3.47 6.63 -1.49
CA GLU A 124 -4.29 7.05 -2.62
C GLU A 124 -4.57 8.55 -2.58
N ASP A 125 -4.90 9.11 -3.74
CA ASP A 125 -5.46 10.45 -3.83
C ASP A 125 -6.90 10.44 -3.29
N VAL A 126 -6.99 10.44 -1.96
CA VAL A 126 -8.22 10.47 -1.19
C VAL A 126 -9.07 11.69 -1.57
N GLU A 127 -8.44 12.80 -1.94
CA GLU A 127 -9.15 14.01 -2.36
C GLU A 127 -9.87 13.82 -3.70
N SER A 128 -9.23 13.15 -4.66
CA SER A 128 -9.87 12.75 -5.92
C SER A 128 -11.02 11.76 -5.71
N ALA A 129 -10.84 10.77 -4.82
CA ALA A 129 -11.88 9.80 -4.49
C ALA A 129 -13.10 10.46 -3.82
N ILE A 130 -12.88 11.32 -2.81
CA ILE A 130 -13.93 12.06 -2.10
C ILE A 130 -14.62 13.05 -3.05
N SER A 131 -13.87 13.75 -3.90
CA SER A 131 -14.42 14.72 -4.87
C SER A 131 -15.30 14.03 -5.91
N SER A 132 -14.90 12.84 -6.37
CA SER A 132 -15.70 12.01 -7.27
C SER A 132 -17.00 11.52 -6.61
N LEU A 133 -16.92 11.05 -5.36
CA LEU A 133 -18.09 10.64 -4.58
C LEU A 133 -19.05 11.81 -4.35
N ASN A 134 -18.55 12.97 -3.94
CA ASN A 134 -19.37 14.17 -3.72
C ASN A 134 -20.02 14.67 -5.01
N SER A 135 -19.31 14.61 -6.14
CA SER A 135 -19.87 14.97 -7.45
C SER A 135 -20.98 14.01 -7.87
N SER A 136 -20.79 12.72 -7.62
CA SER A 136 -21.78 11.67 -7.90
C SER A 136 -23.02 11.82 -7.01
N LEU A 137 -22.86 12.07 -5.71
CA LEU A 137 -23.96 12.30 -4.77
C LEU A 137 -24.77 13.56 -5.14
N ARG A 138 -24.10 14.65 -5.53
CA ARG A 138 -24.78 15.85 -6.05
C ARG A 138 -25.54 15.56 -7.34
N ALA A 139 -24.97 14.79 -8.25
CA ALA A 139 -25.65 14.40 -9.50
C ALA A 139 -26.89 13.53 -9.25
N VAL A 140 -26.83 12.61 -8.28
CA VAL A 140 -27.98 11.79 -7.85
C VAL A 140 -29.04 12.65 -7.17
N SER A 141 -28.65 13.58 -6.30
CA SER A 141 -29.57 14.51 -5.62
C SER A 141 -30.31 15.43 -6.61
N LEU A 142 -29.62 15.90 -7.66
CA LEU A 142 -30.24 16.66 -8.75
C LEU A 142 -31.21 15.80 -9.58
N LYS A 143 -30.84 14.56 -9.90
CA LYS A 143 -31.73 13.63 -10.61
C LYS A 143 -32.99 13.31 -9.81
N LEU A 144 -32.89 13.06 -8.51
CA LEU A 144 -34.06 12.86 -7.64
C LEU A 144 -34.94 14.11 -7.59
N THR A 145 -34.35 15.31 -7.47
CA THR A 145 -35.12 16.57 -7.47
C THR A 145 -35.86 16.81 -8.79
N VAL A 146 -35.26 16.47 -9.93
CA VAL A 146 -35.92 16.55 -11.26
C VAL A 146 -37.06 15.54 -11.37
N ILE A 147 -36.85 14.30 -10.90
CA ILE A 147 -37.88 13.26 -10.88
C ILE A 147 -39.07 13.68 -10.01
N TYR A 148 -38.84 14.16 -8.77
CA TYR A 148 -39.93 14.59 -7.89
C TYR A 148 -40.62 15.91 -8.32
N LYS A 149 -39.95 16.79 -9.08
CA LYS A 149 -40.62 17.93 -9.73
C LYS A 149 -41.42 17.53 -10.97
N GLY A 150 -41.11 16.40 -11.59
CA GLY A 150 -41.85 15.83 -12.73
C GLY A 150 -43.18 15.17 -12.35
N TYR A 151 -43.40 14.80 -11.08
CA TYR A 151 -44.67 14.22 -10.59
C TYR A 151 -45.65 15.26 -10.03
N LYS A 152 -45.43 16.56 -10.31
CA LYS A 152 -46.34 17.66 -9.93
C LYS A 152 -46.90 18.39 -11.15
N CYS A 153 -47.39 17.63 -12.13
CA CYS A 153 -48.30 18.15 -13.16
C CYS A 153 -49.44 17.15 -13.35
N PHE A 154 -50.60 17.52 -12.79
CA PHE A 154 -51.96 16.98 -12.94
C PHE A 154 -52.26 15.54 -12.49
#